data_AF-A0A2D8WVD5-F1
#
_entry.id   AF-A0A2D8WVD5-F1
#
_cell.length_a   1.000
_cell.length_b   1.000
_cell.length_c   1.000
_cell.angle_alpha   90.00
_cell.angle_beta   90.00
_cell.angle_gamma   90.00
#
_symmetry.space_group_name_H-M   'P 1'
#
loop_
_entity.id
_entity.type
_entity.pdbx_description
1 polymer ?
#
loop_
_entity_poly.entity_id
_entity_poly.type
_entity_poly.pdbx_seq_one_letter_code
_entity_poly.pdbx_strand_id
1 'polypeptide(L)'
;MLWNTLQEQSVQLDWSFYAPVLLFVLFCLLGVPIWATIGAAVVLMLTMSGVLPMSLLGESLFSGIDAFALTAVPLFILTGDVLVRTGLSRKFLDVAEALTCWAKGGFGSATVLVCGMFAAISGSDAAGAAAVGRMTIARLVESGYPRPYACALVAAGACTGILIPPSIAYIIIGLVLGISASTLFLAALIPGTLILLSILVTNTIVNRRHAYEGGNMISGAEWLANLGQALKSGWYAFLVPGIIFYGIFSGRLTPTEAGATAVVVTIIMGLGMGTLKLSDFPSMLVSSAKVNGVILPIIAFSLPLAQSLAALGVPQGFVFALTSLTENYYLLILIMIGILIAAGCVMETTPNIVILAPILKPLADNIGMNEIQFSIMMIPALGVGFITPPLGLNLFVVSGLTGESILKIAARAVPFVFFMLLVTLLIAYVPVISTLLLPAAYK
;
A
#
# COMPACT_ATOMS: atom_id res chain seq x y z
N MET A 1 -28.93 34.22 2.73
CA MET A 1 -29.23 34.28 4.19
C MET A 1 -29.24 32.90 4.84
N LEU A 2 -29.79 31.85 4.22
CA LEU A 2 -29.71 30.45 4.74
C LEU A 2 -28.28 29.83 4.74
N TRP A 3 -27.37 30.33 3.90
CA TRP A 3 -25.97 29.84 3.84
C TRP A 3 -25.11 30.38 4.99
N ASN A 4 -25.35 31.62 5.42
CA ASN A 4 -24.61 32.23 6.54
C ASN A 4 -25.03 31.63 7.89
N THR A 5 -26.27 31.19 8.04
CA THR A 5 -26.74 30.50 9.25
C THR A 5 -26.18 29.08 9.41
N LEU A 6 -25.68 28.46 8.34
CA LEU A 6 -24.98 27.17 8.42
C LEU A 6 -23.47 27.32 8.72
N GLN A 7 -22.88 28.47 8.43
CA GLN A 7 -21.48 28.78 8.79
C GLN A 7 -21.30 29.10 10.28
N GLU A 8 -22.37 29.50 10.99
CA GLU A 8 -22.31 29.83 12.43
C GLU A 8 -22.48 28.63 13.36
N GLN A 9 -22.89 27.46 12.86
CA GLN A 9 -22.74 26.23 13.62
C GLN A 9 -21.30 25.74 13.47
N SER A 10 -20.38 26.33 14.24
CA SER A 10 -19.16 25.62 14.61
C SER A 10 -19.60 24.25 15.11
N VAL A 11 -19.22 23.17 14.43
CA VAL A 11 -19.45 21.82 14.93
C VAL A 11 -18.77 21.74 16.28
N GLN A 12 -19.54 21.94 17.36
CA GLN A 12 -19.04 21.84 18.72
C GLN A 12 -18.92 20.36 19.00
N LEU A 13 -17.75 19.81 18.66
CA LEU A 13 -17.37 18.47 19.07
C LEU A 13 -17.36 18.46 20.60
N ASP A 14 -18.20 17.64 21.20
CA ASP A 14 -18.28 17.48 22.63
C ASP A 14 -17.47 16.24 23.06
N TRP A 15 -17.63 15.84 24.33
CA TRP A 15 -16.96 14.64 24.84
C TRP A 15 -17.40 13.34 24.14
N SER A 16 -18.51 13.34 23.41
CA SER A 16 -18.92 12.19 22.60
C SER A 16 -17.98 11.93 21.41
N PHE A 17 -17.22 12.93 20.98
CA PHE A 17 -16.13 12.77 20.00
C PHE A 17 -14.76 12.60 20.68
N TYR A 18 -14.43 13.47 21.64
CA TYR A 18 -13.09 13.46 22.24
C TYR A 18 -12.81 12.20 23.08
N ALA A 19 -13.80 11.66 23.81
CA ALA A 19 -13.59 10.46 24.62
C ALA A 19 -13.26 9.21 23.77
N PRO A 20 -13.99 8.90 22.68
CA PRO A 20 -13.58 7.86 21.73
C PRO A 20 -12.18 8.03 21.14
N VAL A 21 -11.79 9.26 20.78
CA VAL A 21 -10.46 9.53 20.23
C VAL A 21 -9.37 9.31 21.29
N LEU A 22 -9.59 9.74 22.53
CA LEU A 22 -8.66 9.50 23.63
C LEU A 22 -8.54 8.00 23.96
N LEU A 23 -9.66 7.28 23.93
CA LEU A 23 -9.67 5.82 24.09
C LEU A 23 -8.87 5.15 22.97
N PHE A 24 -9.06 5.60 21.73
CA PHE A 24 -8.31 5.13 20.57
C PHE A 24 -6.80 5.31 20.78
N VAL A 25 -6.37 6.52 21.13
CA VAL A 25 -4.95 6.82 21.38
C VAL A 25 -4.40 5.98 22.54
N LEU A 26 -5.14 5.85 23.64
CA LEU A 26 -4.73 5.05 24.79
C LEU A 26 -4.53 3.59 24.41
N PHE A 27 -5.48 2.99 23.69
CA PHE A 27 -5.40 1.60 23.26
C PHE A 27 -4.26 1.37 22.26
N CYS A 28 -4.01 2.30 21.35
CA CYS A 28 -2.82 2.27 20.49
C CYS A 28 -1.52 2.28 21.31
N LEU A 29 -1.42 3.13 22.35
CA LEU A 29 -0.26 3.20 23.24
C LEU A 29 -0.07 1.93 24.08
N LEU A 30 -1.17 1.26 24.44
CA LEU A 30 -1.16 -0.03 25.14
C LEU A 30 -0.87 -1.22 24.22
N GLY A 31 -0.71 -1.00 22.91
CA GLY A 31 -0.45 -2.06 21.94
C GLY A 31 -1.65 -2.96 21.66
N VAL A 32 -2.87 -2.47 21.90
CA VAL A 32 -4.11 -3.18 21.55
C VAL A 32 -4.22 -3.25 20.02
N PRO A 33 -4.64 -4.38 19.43
CA PRO A 33 -4.86 -4.49 17.99
C PRO A 33 -5.76 -3.38 17.44
N ILE A 34 -5.39 -2.82 16.28
CA ILE A 34 -6.06 -1.63 15.72
C ILE A 34 -7.55 -1.88 15.46
N TRP A 35 -7.93 -3.08 15.00
CA TRP A 35 -9.35 -3.39 14.79
C TRP A 35 -10.19 -3.32 16.07
N ALA A 36 -9.63 -3.78 17.20
CA ALA A 36 -10.31 -3.73 18.50
C ALA A 36 -10.37 -2.29 19.01
N THR A 37 -9.33 -1.51 18.73
CA THR A 37 -9.25 -0.09 19.05
C THR A 37 -10.29 0.74 18.31
N ILE A 38 -10.44 0.52 17.00
CA ILE A 38 -11.50 1.13 16.19
C ILE A 38 -12.88 0.70 16.71
N GLY A 39 -13.09 -0.61 16.92
CA GLY A 39 -14.36 -1.12 17.40
C GLY A 39 -14.79 -0.53 18.74
N ALA A 40 -13.87 -0.44 19.71
CA ALA A 40 -14.12 0.18 21.00
C ALA A 40 -14.42 1.68 20.87
N ALA A 41 -13.71 2.40 19.99
CA ALA A 41 -13.97 3.81 19.72
C ALA A 41 -15.37 4.03 19.11
N VAL A 42 -15.77 3.21 18.13
CA VAL A 42 -17.10 3.29 17.51
C VAL A 42 -18.20 2.98 18.53
N VAL A 43 -18.05 1.93 19.33
CA VAL A 43 -18.99 1.57 20.40
C VAL A 43 -19.16 2.73 21.40
N LEU A 44 -18.06 3.33 21.83
CA LEU A 44 -18.10 4.45 22.76
C LEU A 44 -18.74 5.70 22.10
N MET A 45 -18.41 5.96 20.84
CA MET A 45 -18.96 7.08 20.07
C MET A 45 -20.47 6.95 19.94
N LEU A 46 -20.99 5.77 19.57
CA LEU A 46 -22.43 5.53 19.44
C LEU A 46 -23.16 5.64 20.78
N THR A 47 -22.59 5.08 21.85
CA THR A 47 -23.24 5.11 23.17
C THR A 47 -23.25 6.49 23.82
N MET A 48 -22.19 7.30 23.61
CA MET A 48 -22.12 8.65 24.17
C MET A 48 -22.88 9.70 23.35
N SER A 49 -22.82 9.62 22.02
CA SER A 49 -23.43 10.63 21.17
C SER A 49 -24.94 10.43 20.97
N GLY A 50 -25.41 9.17 20.98
CA GLY A 50 -26.80 8.83 20.69
C GLY A 50 -27.28 9.21 19.28
N VAL A 51 -26.38 9.64 18.37
CA VAL A 51 -26.74 10.11 17.01
C VAL A 51 -27.21 8.98 16.12
N LEU A 52 -26.75 7.75 16.38
CA LEU A 52 -27.12 6.55 15.66
C LEU A 52 -27.40 5.42 16.66
N PRO A 53 -28.38 4.53 16.37
CA PRO A 53 -28.75 3.45 17.27
C PRO A 53 -27.66 2.37 17.33
N MET A 54 -27.52 1.72 18.49
CA MET A 54 -26.56 0.63 18.67
C MET A 54 -26.82 -0.58 17.77
N SER A 55 -28.06 -0.73 17.26
CA SER A 55 -28.40 -1.73 16.24
C SER A 55 -27.61 -1.56 14.95
N LEU A 56 -27.08 -0.36 14.67
CA LEU A 56 -26.18 -0.10 13.56
C LEU A 56 -24.96 -1.01 13.61
N LEU A 57 -24.41 -1.32 14.80
CA LEU A 57 -23.30 -2.26 14.87
C LEU A 57 -23.69 -3.65 14.39
N GLY A 58 -24.90 -4.13 14.70
CA GLY A 58 -25.35 -5.44 14.22
C GLY A 58 -25.44 -5.51 12.70
N GLU A 59 -26.02 -4.49 12.07
CA GLU A 59 -26.25 -4.43 10.62
C GLU A 59 -24.99 -4.03 9.83
N SER A 60 -24.29 -3.00 10.26
CA SER A 60 -23.13 -2.42 9.56
C SER A 60 -21.89 -3.30 9.65
N LEU A 61 -21.73 -4.10 10.71
CA LEU A 61 -20.61 -5.05 10.79
C LEU A 61 -20.71 -6.13 9.71
N PHE A 62 -21.93 -6.62 9.42
CA PHE A 62 -22.13 -7.63 8.37
C PHE A 62 -22.08 -7.02 6.97
N SER A 63 -22.81 -5.92 6.75
CA SER A 63 -22.82 -5.27 5.43
C SER A 63 -21.46 -4.67 5.04
N GLY A 64 -20.65 -4.23 6.02
CA GLY A 64 -19.29 -3.75 5.76
C GLY A 64 -18.34 -4.81 5.22
N ILE A 65 -18.53 -6.09 5.59
CA ILE A 65 -17.71 -7.22 5.11
C ILE A 65 -18.31 -7.96 3.93
N ASP A 66 -19.62 -7.83 3.69
CA ASP A 66 -20.34 -8.47 2.58
C ASP A 66 -20.12 -7.74 1.25
N ALA A 67 -18.85 -7.62 0.86
CA ALA A 67 -18.43 -6.97 -0.36
C ALA A 67 -17.61 -7.94 -1.21
N PHE A 68 -18.10 -8.22 -2.43
CA PHE A 68 -17.43 -9.13 -3.37
C PHE A 68 -15.96 -8.75 -3.62
N ALA A 69 -15.65 -7.45 -3.66
CA ALA A 69 -14.29 -6.95 -3.86
C ALA A 69 -13.30 -7.37 -2.76
N LEU A 70 -13.77 -7.60 -1.53
CA LEU A 70 -12.91 -8.02 -0.41
C LEU A 70 -12.39 -9.45 -0.55
N THR A 71 -13.10 -10.31 -1.28
CA THR A 71 -12.64 -11.68 -1.54
C THR A 71 -11.34 -11.72 -2.35
N ALA A 72 -11.03 -10.67 -3.12
CA ALA A 72 -9.77 -10.55 -3.84
C ALA A 72 -8.56 -10.43 -2.90
N VAL A 73 -8.73 -9.85 -1.70
CA VAL A 73 -7.64 -9.64 -0.72
C VAL A 73 -7.00 -10.97 -0.27
N PRO A 74 -7.73 -11.94 0.32
CA PRO A 74 -7.14 -13.21 0.72
C PRO A 74 -6.64 -14.03 -0.48
N LEU A 75 -7.24 -13.88 -1.67
CA LEU A 75 -6.79 -14.55 -2.88
C LEU A 75 -5.42 -14.05 -3.34
N PHE A 76 -5.22 -12.73 -3.45
CA PHE A 76 -3.91 -12.16 -3.81
C PHE A 76 -2.82 -12.43 -2.77
N ILE A 77 -3.16 -12.38 -1.48
CA ILE A 77 -2.24 -12.76 -0.40
C ILE A 77 -1.84 -14.23 -0.55
N LEU A 78 -2.81 -15.11 -0.80
CA LEU A 78 -2.55 -16.53 -0.99
C LEU A 78 -1.71 -16.78 -2.24
N THR A 79 -2.00 -16.12 -3.38
CA THR A 79 -1.17 -16.17 -4.59
C THR A 79 0.28 -15.81 -4.29
N GLY A 80 0.51 -14.73 -3.54
CA GLY A 80 1.85 -14.32 -3.10
C GLY A 80 2.56 -15.40 -2.27
N ASP A 81 1.88 -15.98 -1.28
CA ASP A 81 2.44 -17.06 -0.43
C ASP A 81 2.78 -18.32 -1.24
N VAL A 82 1.88 -18.75 -2.13
CA VAL A 82 2.10 -19.90 -3.03
C VAL A 82 3.31 -19.63 -3.93
N LEU A 83 3.42 -18.41 -4.47
CA LEU A 83 4.50 -18.03 -5.38
C LEU A 83 5.87 -18.05 -4.69
N VAL A 84 5.92 -17.64 -3.41
CA VAL A 84 7.14 -17.75 -2.61
C VAL A 84 7.51 -19.23 -2.39
N ARG A 85 6.56 -20.07 -1.99
CA ARG A 85 6.78 -21.49 -1.68
C ARG A 85 7.20 -22.32 -2.90
N THR A 86 6.60 -22.05 -4.05
CA THR A 86 6.93 -22.73 -5.32
C THR A 86 8.30 -22.32 -5.88
N GLY A 87 8.96 -21.31 -5.30
CA GLY A 87 10.25 -20.82 -5.76
C GLY A 87 10.18 -19.95 -7.02
N LEU A 88 8.98 -19.66 -7.53
CA LEU A 88 8.76 -18.77 -8.67
C LEU A 88 9.27 -17.34 -8.39
N SER A 89 9.21 -16.90 -7.13
CA SER A 89 9.81 -15.63 -6.68
C SER A 89 11.31 -15.52 -6.99
N ARG A 90 12.05 -16.63 -6.93
CA ARG A 90 13.48 -16.66 -7.28
C ARG A 90 13.68 -16.46 -8.77
N LYS A 91 12.76 -16.94 -9.62
CA LYS A 91 12.80 -16.70 -11.07
C LYS A 91 12.59 -15.24 -11.43
N PHE A 92 11.75 -14.51 -10.69
CA PHE A 92 11.67 -13.06 -10.85
C PHE A 92 12.98 -12.37 -10.50
N LEU A 93 13.65 -12.83 -9.44
CA LEU A 93 14.96 -12.31 -9.07
C LEU A 93 16.03 -12.61 -10.13
N ASP A 94 16.10 -13.84 -10.64
CA ASP A 94 17.01 -14.21 -11.73
C ASP A 94 16.83 -13.29 -12.96
N VAL A 95 15.58 -13.02 -13.35
CA VAL A 95 15.29 -12.13 -14.49
C VAL A 95 15.57 -10.66 -14.17
N ALA A 96 15.23 -10.19 -12.97
CA ALA A 96 15.53 -8.82 -12.55
C ALA A 96 17.03 -8.54 -12.48
N GLU A 97 17.82 -9.51 -11.99
CA GLU A 97 19.28 -9.48 -12.02
C GLU A 97 19.78 -9.41 -13.47
N ALA A 98 19.28 -10.26 -14.36
CA ALA A 98 19.68 -10.24 -15.76
C ALA A 98 19.28 -8.95 -16.50
N LEU A 99 18.17 -8.30 -16.12
CA LEU A 99 17.75 -7.01 -16.67
C LEU A 99 18.67 -5.86 -16.23
N THR A 100 19.30 -5.98 -15.05
CA THR A 100 20.02 -4.87 -14.41
C THR A 100 21.54 -5.08 -14.35
N CYS A 101 22.03 -6.27 -14.71
CA CYS A 101 23.45 -6.62 -14.66
C CYS A 101 24.35 -5.80 -15.61
N TRP A 102 23.78 -5.07 -16.57
CA TRP A 102 24.51 -4.14 -17.42
C TRP A 102 25.00 -2.87 -16.69
N ALA A 103 24.41 -2.53 -15.53
CA ALA A 103 24.71 -1.31 -14.79
C ALA A 103 25.55 -1.58 -13.52
N LYS A 104 26.49 -0.67 -13.20
CA LYS A 104 27.14 -0.63 -11.88
C LYS A 104 26.08 -0.37 -10.79
N GLY A 105 25.79 -1.37 -9.96
CA GLY A 105 24.64 -1.36 -9.03
C GLY A 105 23.51 -2.31 -9.39
N GLY A 106 23.77 -3.28 -10.28
CA GLY A 106 22.78 -4.20 -10.81
C GLY A 106 21.95 -4.87 -9.72
N PHE A 107 22.57 -5.41 -8.67
CA PHE A 107 21.81 -6.17 -7.67
C PHE A 107 20.87 -5.30 -6.82
N GLY A 108 21.25 -4.07 -6.51
CA GLY A 108 20.36 -3.10 -5.85
C GLY A 108 19.14 -2.77 -6.71
N SER A 109 19.36 -2.51 -7.99
CA SER A 109 18.27 -2.24 -8.94
C SER A 109 17.40 -3.48 -9.19
N ALA A 110 18.00 -4.68 -9.26
CA ALA A 110 17.29 -5.95 -9.33
C ALA A 110 16.36 -6.14 -8.14
N THR A 111 16.82 -5.80 -6.93
CA THR A 111 16.03 -5.89 -5.70
C THR A 111 14.79 -5.00 -5.78
N VAL A 112 14.93 -3.76 -6.26
CA VAL A 112 13.80 -2.84 -6.42
C VAL A 112 12.82 -3.34 -7.48
N LEU A 113 13.30 -3.86 -8.62
CA LEU A 113 12.44 -4.47 -9.63
C LEU A 113 11.67 -5.67 -9.09
N VAL A 114 12.32 -6.53 -8.30
CA VAL A 114 11.66 -7.67 -7.64
C VAL A 114 10.61 -7.20 -6.65
N CYS A 115 10.86 -6.14 -5.87
CA CYS A 115 9.82 -5.54 -5.03
C CYS A 115 8.61 -5.12 -5.87
N GLY A 116 8.83 -4.42 -7.00
CA GLY A 116 7.74 -4.00 -7.88
C GLY A 116 6.98 -5.15 -8.54
N MET A 117 7.69 -6.21 -8.96
CA MET A 117 7.08 -7.41 -9.53
C MET A 117 6.27 -8.19 -8.47
N PHE A 118 6.79 -8.29 -7.25
CA PHE A 118 6.10 -8.95 -6.13
C PHE A 118 4.90 -8.13 -5.65
N ALA A 119 5.00 -6.80 -5.69
CA ALA A 119 3.92 -5.87 -5.41
C ALA A 119 2.71 -6.13 -6.32
N ALA A 120 2.94 -6.23 -7.62
CA ALA A 120 1.91 -6.52 -8.63
C ALA A 120 1.25 -7.91 -8.54
N ILE A 121 1.56 -8.69 -7.50
CA ILE A 121 0.99 -10.02 -7.28
C ILE A 121 0.36 -10.09 -5.89
N SER A 122 1.13 -9.75 -4.86
CA SER A 122 0.68 -9.87 -3.47
C SER A 122 -0.18 -8.70 -3.01
N GLY A 123 0.01 -7.51 -3.57
CA GLY A 123 -0.67 -6.28 -3.16
C GLY A 123 -0.46 -5.90 -1.68
N SER A 124 0.56 -6.46 -1.01
CA SER A 124 0.80 -6.34 0.43
C SER A 124 2.22 -5.85 0.73
N ASP A 125 2.30 -4.70 1.38
CA ASP A 125 3.55 -4.02 1.74
C ASP A 125 4.39 -4.83 2.74
N ALA A 126 3.83 -5.13 3.92
CA ALA A 126 4.52 -5.89 4.98
C ALA A 126 4.98 -7.29 4.51
N ALA A 127 4.13 -7.98 3.75
CA ALA A 127 4.47 -9.29 3.20
C ALA A 127 5.61 -9.20 2.17
N GLY A 128 5.58 -8.16 1.31
CA GLY A 128 6.63 -7.86 0.35
C GLY A 128 7.97 -7.55 1.02
N ALA A 129 7.98 -6.68 2.02
CA ALA A 129 9.18 -6.36 2.81
C ALA A 129 9.78 -7.62 3.44
N ALA A 130 8.95 -8.50 3.99
CA ALA A 130 9.40 -9.73 4.60
C ALA A 130 9.91 -10.78 3.61
N ALA A 131 9.20 -10.99 2.50
CA ALA A 131 9.57 -11.96 1.47
C ALA A 131 10.86 -11.53 0.74
N VAL A 132 10.86 -10.32 0.18
CA VAL A 132 12.01 -9.81 -0.59
C VAL A 132 13.20 -9.54 0.33
N GLY A 133 12.96 -9.05 1.55
CA GLY A 133 14.03 -8.81 2.52
C GLY A 133 14.80 -10.07 2.89
N ARG A 134 14.10 -11.18 3.17
CA ARG A 134 14.75 -12.49 3.44
C ARG A 134 15.56 -13.01 2.26
N MET A 135 15.17 -12.66 1.03
CA MET A 135 15.84 -13.13 -0.18
C MET A 135 17.05 -12.28 -0.59
N THR A 136 17.01 -10.96 -0.33
CA THR A 136 17.92 -10.00 -0.96
C THR A 136 18.88 -9.31 -0.01
N ILE A 137 18.53 -9.09 1.27
CA ILE A 137 19.35 -8.26 2.18
C ILE A 137 20.74 -8.86 2.40
N ALA A 138 20.83 -10.17 2.64
CA ALA A 138 22.12 -10.83 2.84
C ALA A 138 23.02 -10.69 1.59
N ARG A 139 22.46 -10.96 0.40
CA ARG A 139 23.16 -10.82 -0.89
C ARG A 139 23.54 -9.36 -1.18
N LEU A 140 22.72 -8.38 -0.80
CA LEU A 140 23.06 -6.95 -0.93
C LEU A 140 24.29 -6.62 -0.08
N VAL A 141 24.34 -7.13 1.14
CA VAL A 141 25.50 -6.93 2.03
C VAL A 141 26.75 -7.62 1.47
N GLU A 142 26.62 -8.84 0.95
CA GLU A 142 27.71 -9.56 0.26
C GLU A 142 28.21 -8.81 -0.98
N SER A 143 27.32 -8.15 -1.73
CA SER A 143 27.65 -7.30 -2.87
C SER A 143 28.27 -5.94 -2.49
N GLY A 144 28.40 -5.63 -1.20
CA GLY A 144 29.09 -4.43 -0.68
C GLY A 144 28.19 -3.31 -0.15
N TYR A 145 26.86 -3.48 -0.18
CA TYR A 145 25.95 -2.48 0.38
C TYR A 145 26.00 -2.48 1.92
N PRO A 146 26.10 -1.31 2.58
CA PRO A 146 25.98 -1.24 4.04
C PRO A 146 24.64 -1.83 4.49
N ARG A 147 24.64 -2.69 5.51
CA ARG A 147 23.42 -3.35 6.01
C ARG A 147 22.25 -2.40 6.27
N PRO A 148 22.41 -1.22 6.92
CA PRO A 148 21.30 -0.28 7.10
C PRO A 148 20.77 0.27 5.77
N TYR A 149 21.61 0.44 4.76
CA TYR A 149 21.19 0.87 3.43
C TYR A 149 20.48 -0.24 2.66
N ALA A 150 20.98 -1.48 2.71
CA ALA A 150 20.28 -2.63 2.14
C ALA A 150 18.87 -2.79 2.73
N CYS A 151 18.75 -2.59 4.05
CA CYS A 151 17.47 -2.57 4.74
C CYS A 151 16.55 -1.43 4.25
N ALA A 152 17.09 -0.21 4.10
CA ALA A 152 16.34 0.95 3.65
C ALA A 152 15.86 0.80 2.18
N LEU A 153 16.70 0.22 1.32
CA LEU A 153 16.37 -0.07 -0.07
C LEU A 153 15.19 -1.04 -0.17
N VAL A 154 15.24 -2.14 0.61
CA VAL A 154 14.13 -3.11 0.65
C VAL A 154 12.88 -2.49 1.26
N ALA A 155 13.01 -1.72 2.34
CA ALA A 155 11.87 -1.04 2.97
C ALA A 155 11.18 -0.06 2.01
N ALA A 156 11.94 0.74 1.25
CA ALA A 156 11.40 1.64 0.23
C ALA A 156 10.83 0.88 -0.98
N GLY A 157 11.54 -0.15 -1.46
CA GLY A 157 11.06 -1.00 -2.54
C GLY A 157 9.75 -1.69 -2.19
N ALA A 158 9.61 -2.19 -0.96
CA ALA A 158 8.39 -2.84 -0.48
C ALA A 158 7.17 -1.93 -0.49
N CYS A 159 7.34 -0.61 -0.30
CA CYS A 159 6.24 0.37 -0.40
C CYS A 159 5.51 0.29 -1.74
N THR A 160 6.17 -0.17 -2.81
CA THR A 160 5.49 -0.43 -4.09
C THR A 160 4.35 -1.44 -3.97
N GLY A 161 4.37 -2.30 -2.95
CA GLY A 161 3.36 -3.30 -2.59
C GLY A 161 1.95 -2.75 -2.45
N ILE A 162 1.79 -1.55 -1.92
CA ILE A 162 0.49 -0.87 -1.84
C ILE A 162 0.22 0.05 -3.04
N LEU A 163 1.22 0.33 -3.87
CA LEU A 163 1.14 1.35 -4.93
C LEU A 163 0.93 0.77 -6.33
N ILE A 164 1.55 -0.36 -6.63
CA ILE A 164 1.47 -1.01 -7.94
C ILE A 164 0.24 -1.93 -7.94
N PRO A 165 -0.70 -1.74 -8.88
CA PRO A 165 -1.88 -2.58 -8.98
C PRO A 165 -1.55 -3.99 -9.51
N PRO A 166 -2.31 -5.02 -9.11
CA PRO A 166 -3.38 -5.01 -8.09
C PRO A 166 -2.83 -4.82 -6.66
N SER A 167 -3.48 -3.95 -5.89
CA SER A 167 -3.08 -3.64 -4.50
C SER A 167 -4.29 -3.65 -3.57
N ILE A 168 -4.09 -4.20 -2.36
CA ILE A 168 -5.13 -4.27 -1.32
C ILE A 168 -5.61 -2.86 -0.95
N ALA A 169 -4.69 -1.88 -0.91
CA ALA A 169 -5.01 -0.50 -0.55
C ALA A 169 -6.10 0.11 -1.44
N TYR A 170 -6.02 -0.12 -2.76
CA TYR A 170 -7.02 0.41 -3.70
C TYR A 170 -8.36 -0.33 -3.62
N ILE A 171 -8.36 -1.61 -3.25
CA ILE A 171 -9.62 -2.34 -2.99
C ILE A 171 -10.31 -1.71 -1.78
N ILE A 172 -9.56 -1.43 -0.69
CA ILE A 172 -10.13 -0.88 0.53
C ILE A 172 -10.64 0.55 0.33
N ILE A 173 -9.84 1.44 -0.29
CA ILE A 173 -10.28 2.82 -0.50
C ILE A 173 -11.46 2.88 -1.49
N GLY A 174 -11.49 1.99 -2.48
CA GLY A 174 -12.62 1.83 -3.39
C GLY A 174 -13.89 1.41 -2.65
N LEU A 175 -13.78 0.47 -1.71
CA LEU A 175 -14.91 0.08 -0.87
C LEU A 175 -15.40 1.23 0.02
N VAL A 176 -14.48 1.94 0.68
CA VAL A 176 -14.80 3.04 1.63
C VAL A 176 -15.42 4.23 0.91
N LEU A 177 -14.94 4.58 -0.29
CA LEU A 177 -15.41 5.75 -1.04
C LEU A 177 -16.46 5.40 -2.10
N GLY A 178 -16.81 4.12 -2.28
CA GLY A 178 -17.76 3.68 -3.30
C GLY A 178 -17.21 3.74 -4.74
N ILE A 179 -15.89 3.68 -4.92
CA ILE A 179 -15.21 3.71 -6.22
C ILE A 179 -14.84 2.28 -6.64
N SER A 180 -15.06 1.92 -7.91
CA SER A 180 -14.67 0.60 -8.42
C SER A 180 -13.15 0.36 -8.28
N ALA A 181 -12.78 -0.79 -7.69
CA ALA A 181 -11.39 -1.21 -7.55
C ALA A 181 -10.68 -1.35 -8.91
N SER A 182 -11.38 -1.78 -9.96
CA SER A 182 -10.79 -1.87 -11.31
C SER A 182 -10.43 -0.50 -11.87
N THR A 183 -11.27 0.53 -11.62
CA THR A 183 -10.99 1.91 -12.02
C THR A 183 -9.76 2.45 -11.29
N LEU A 184 -9.67 2.21 -9.97
CA LEU A 184 -8.51 2.60 -9.18
C LEU A 184 -7.23 1.87 -9.63
N PHE A 185 -7.32 0.60 -10.01
CA PHE A 185 -6.17 -0.13 -10.57
C PHE A 185 -5.68 0.47 -11.89
N LEU A 186 -6.58 0.89 -12.77
CA LEU A 186 -6.19 1.60 -14.01
C LEU A 186 -5.51 2.93 -13.69
N ALA A 187 -6.11 3.72 -12.79
CA ALA A 187 -5.59 5.02 -12.37
C ALA A 187 -4.22 4.92 -11.67
N ALA A 188 -3.99 3.84 -10.91
CA ALA A 188 -2.79 3.63 -10.11
C ALA A 188 -1.56 3.17 -10.91
N LEU A 189 -1.73 2.65 -12.13
CA LEU A 189 -0.63 2.02 -12.87
C LEU A 189 0.53 2.99 -13.13
N ILE A 190 0.24 4.20 -13.62
CA ILE A 190 1.26 5.24 -13.85
C ILE A 190 1.86 5.75 -12.53
N PRO A 191 1.07 6.19 -11.53
CA PRO A 191 1.57 6.58 -10.22
C PRO A 191 2.49 5.54 -9.56
N GLY A 192 2.05 4.27 -9.53
CA GLY A 192 2.80 3.18 -8.91
C GLY A 192 4.12 2.91 -9.63
N THR A 193 4.12 2.93 -10.97
CA THR A 193 5.35 2.80 -11.76
C THR A 193 6.28 4.00 -11.59
N LEU A 194 5.77 5.22 -11.48
CA LEU A 194 6.59 6.40 -11.18
C LEU A 194 7.28 6.30 -9.82
N ILE A 195 6.61 5.77 -8.79
CA ILE A 195 7.24 5.53 -7.48
C ILE A 195 8.32 4.44 -7.59
N LEU A 196 8.06 3.33 -8.29
CA LEU A 196 9.08 2.31 -8.52
C LEU A 196 10.31 2.89 -9.22
N LEU A 197 10.10 3.71 -10.26
CA LEU A 197 11.17 4.40 -10.98
C LEU A 197 11.93 5.38 -10.08
N SER A 198 11.25 6.11 -9.19
CA SER A 198 11.92 7.03 -8.28
C SER A 198 12.84 6.30 -7.30
N ILE A 199 12.43 5.12 -6.83
CA ILE A 199 13.27 4.25 -5.98
C ILE A 199 14.47 3.70 -6.77
N LEU A 200 14.26 3.25 -8.02
CA LEU A 200 15.35 2.79 -8.90
C LEU A 200 16.38 3.90 -9.18
N VAL A 201 15.90 5.10 -9.50
CA VAL A 201 16.73 6.28 -9.75
C VAL A 201 17.51 6.63 -8.49
N THR A 202 16.85 6.65 -7.33
CA THR A 202 17.48 6.92 -6.04
C THR A 202 18.60 5.91 -5.76
N ASN A 203 18.33 4.61 -5.90
CA ASN A 203 19.33 3.58 -5.69
C ASN A 203 20.52 3.75 -6.65
N THR A 204 20.25 4.02 -7.92
CA THR A 204 21.29 4.20 -8.94
C THR A 204 22.19 5.39 -8.62
N ILE A 205 21.60 6.52 -8.20
CA ILE A 205 22.35 7.72 -7.81
C ILE A 205 23.21 7.44 -6.57
N VAL A 206 22.62 6.88 -5.51
CA VAL A 206 23.33 6.65 -4.24
C VAL A 206 24.42 5.60 -4.42
N ASN A 207 24.15 4.50 -5.13
CA ASN A 207 25.15 3.49 -5.42
C ASN A 207 26.31 4.04 -6.26
N ARG A 208 26.03 4.87 -7.28
CA ARG A 208 27.10 5.50 -8.08
C ARG A 208 27.96 6.48 -7.26
N ARG A 209 27.36 7.19 -6.30
CA ARG A 209 28.09 8.14 -5.45
C ARG A 209 28.97 7.45 -4.41
N HIS A 210 28.53 6.33 -3.84
CA HIS A 210 29.26 5.63 -2.80
C HIS A 210 30.03 4.39 -3.28
N ALA A 211 29.83 4.00 -4.54
CA ALA A 211 30.44 2.82 -5.15
C ALA A 211 30.27 1.54 -4.30
N TYR A 212 29.05 1.28 -3.80
CA TYR A 212 28.81 0.10 -2.96
C TYR A 212 29.03 -1.21 -3.72
N GLU A 213 28.57 -1.28 -4.97
CA GLU A 213 28.71 -2.46 -5.82
C GLU A 213 29.76 -2.23 -6.92
N GLY A 214 30.82 -3.06 -6.91
CA GLY A 214 32.02 -2.93 -7.75
C GLY A 214 32.02 -3.69 -9.08
N GLY A 215 30.86 -3.94 -9.68
CA GLY A 215 30.75 -4.73 -10.92
C GLY A 215 31.37 -4.03 -12.15
N ASN A 216 31.97 -4.82 -13.04
CA ASN A 216 32.38 -4.36 -14.37
C ASN A 216 31.16 -4.31 -15.30
N MET A 217 31.13 -3.35 -16.22
CA MET A 217 30.10 -3.34 -17.28
C MET A 217 30.31 -4.55 -18.18
N ILE A 218 29.27 -5.36 -18.34
CA ILE A 218 29.26 -6.46 -19.31
C ILE A 218 28.97 -5.94 -20.72
N SER A 219 29.36 -6.71 -21.73
CA SER A 219 29.07 -6.35 -23.13
C SER A 219 27.57 -6.48 -23.44
N GLY A 220 27.06 -5.73 -24.42
CA GLY A 220 25.64 -5.80 -24.81
C GLY A 220 25.21 -7.19 -25.32
N ALA A 221 26.12 -7.92 -25.96
CA ALA A 221 25.87 -9.29 -26.41
C ALA A 221 25.77 -10.28 -25.23
N GLU A 222 26.64 -10.13 -24.23
CA GLU A 222 26.62 -10.92 -23.00
C GLU A 222 25.37 -10.61 -22.15
N TRP A 223 24.97 -9.35 -22.08
CA TRP A 223 23.71 -8.94 -21.46
C TRP A 223 22.49 -9.60 -22.11
N LEU A 224 22.40 -9.54 -23.45
CA LEU A 224 21.30 -10.19 -24.20
C LEU A 224 21.30 -11.71 -23.99
N ALA A 225 22.46 -12.35 -23.96
CA ALA A 225 22.58 -13.78 -23.71
C ALA A 225 22.09 -14.15 -22.29
N ASN A 226 22.54 -13.40 -21.27
CA ASN A 226 22.13 -13.60 -19.88
C ASN A 226 20.63 -13.38 -19.70
N LEU A 227 20.07 -12.33 -20.30
CA LEU A 227 18.64 -12.05 -20.27
C LEU A 227 17.83 -13.15 -20.98
N GLY A 228 18.27 -13.58 -22.16
CA GLY A 228 17.62 -14.65 -22.91
C GLY A 228 17.62 -15.98 -22.14
N GLN A 229 18.73 -16.30 -21.46
CA GLN A 229 18.83 -17.49 -20.62
C GLN A 229 17.92 -17.38 -19.39
N ALA A 230 17.93 -16.25 -18.69
CA ALA A 230 17.09 -16.01 -17.53
C ALA A 230 15.60 -16.12 -17.89
N LEU A 231 15.16 -15.46 -18.97
CA LEU A 231 13.80 -15.55 -19.50
C LEU A 231 13.44 -16.98 -19.90
N LYS A 232 14.31 -17.68 -20.64
CA LYS A 232 14.05 -19.08 -21.03
C LYS A 232 13.90 -19.99 -19.81
N SER A 233 14.67 -19.75 -18.75
CA SER A 233 14.62 -20.54 -17.52
C SER A 233 13.48 -20.19 -16.57
N GLY A 234 12.83 -19.03 -16.76
CA GLY A 234 11.87 -18.44 -15.82
C GLY A 234 10.56 -17.94 -16.44
N TRP A 235 10.34 -18.10 -17.75
CA TRP A 235 9.18 -17.56 -18.47
C TRP A 235 7.84 -17.96 -17.83
N TYR A 236 7.77 -19.18 -17.30
CA TYR A 236 6.57 -19.71 -16.66
C TYR A 236 6.20 -18.92 -15.40
N ALA A 237 7.16 -18.34 -14.68
CA ALA A 237 6.87 -17.50 -13.52
C ALA A 237 6.07 -16.25 -13.90
N PHE A 238 6.25 -15.74 -15.13
CA PHE A 238 5.53 -14.57 -15.66
C PHE A 238 4.09 -14.87 -16.10
N LEU A 239 3.68 -16.14 -16.18
CA LEU A 239 2.30 -16.51 -16.46
C LEU A 239 1.34 -15.92 -15.42
N VAL A 240 1.73 -15.94 -14.14
CA VAL A 240 0.87 -15.48 -13.04
C VAL A 240 0.63 -13.96 -13.11
N PRO A 241 1.66 -13.09 -13.14
CA PRO A 241 1.45 -11.67 -13.44
C PRO A 241 0.73 -11.46 -14.77
N GLY A 242 1.09 -12.20 -15.83
CA GLY A 242 0.47 -12.06 -17.15
C GLY A 242 -1.04 -12.27 -17.13
N ILE A 243 -1.54 -13.27 -16.41
CA ILE A 243 -2.97 -13.54 -16.23
C ILE A 243 -3.64 -12.40 -15.45
N ILE A 244 -3.01 -11.91 -14.39
CA ILE A 244 -3.54 -10.81 -13.57
C ILE A 244 -3.66 -9.53 -14.41
N PHE A 245 -2.56 -9.12 -15.05
CA PHE A 245 -2.52 -7.91 -15.86
C PHE A 245 -3.44 -8.02 -17.07
N TYR A 246 -3.38 -9.10 -17.83
CA TYR A 246 -4.26 -9.27 -18.98
C TYR A 246 -5.73 -9.33 -18.54
N GLY A 247 -6.06 -10.09 -17.50
CA GLY A 247 -7.43 -10.26 -17.02
C GLY A 247 -8.07 -8.95 -16.59
N ILE A 248 -7.40 -8.20 -15.71
CA ILE A 248 -7.91 -6.94 -15.14
C ILE A 248 -7.92 -5.83 -16.20
N PHE A 249 -6.77 -5.59 -16.85
CA PHE A 249 -6.63 -4.42 -17.72
C PHE A 249 -7.33 -4.59 -19.08
N SER A 250 -7.61 -5.83 -19.53
CA SER A 250 -8.49 -6.06 -20.68
C SER A 250 -9.98 -6.01 -20.34
N GLY A 251 -10.35 -5.87 -19.06
CA GLY A 251 -11.74 -5.85 -18.60
C GLY A 251 -12.44 -7.21 -18.65
N ARG A 252 -11.69 -8.31 -18.87
CA ARG A 252 -12.27 -9.66 -18.94
C ARG A 252 -12.46 -10.31 -17.57
N LEU A 253 -11.63 -9.96 -16.61
CA LEU A 253 -11.70 -10.46 -15.24
C LEU A 253 -11.81 -9.30 -14.27
N THR A 254 -12.68 -9.43 -13.28
CA THR A 254 -12.67 -8.61 -12.07
C THR A 254 -11.42 -8.89 -11.23
N PRO A 255 -11.03 -8.01 -10.30
CA PRO A 255 -9.94 -8.27 -9.37
C PRO A 255 -10.05 -9.62 -8.63
N THR A 256 -11.26 -10.00 -8.23
CA THR A 256 -11.55 -11.27 -7.57
C THR A 256 -11.29 -12.47 -8.48
N GLU A 257 -11.82 -12.44 -9.70
CA GLU A 257 -11.64 -13.53 -10.68
C GLU A 257 -10.17 -13.64 -11.11
N ALA A 258 -9.47 -12.52 -11.24
CA ALA A 258 -8.04 -12.49 -11.53
C ALA A 258 -7.23 -13.12 -10.39
N GLY A 259 -7.51 -12.77 -9.13
CA GLY A 259 -6.89 -13.38 -7.95
C GLY A 259 -7.17 -14.88 -7.85
N ALA A 260 -8.42 -15.29 -8.05
CA ALA A 260 -8.84 -16.70 -8.04
C ALA A 260 -8.12 -17.52 -9.13
N THR A 261 -8.05 -16.97 -10.36
CA THR A 261 -7.37 -17.62 -11.47
C THR A 261 -5.86 -17.71 -11.18
N ALA A 262 -5.26 -16.63 -10.69
CA ALA A 262 -3.84 -16.57 -10.37
C ALA A 262 -3.45 -17.59 -9.30
N VAL A 263 -4.22 -17.72 -8.20
CA VAL A 263 -3.91 -18.68 -7.14
C VAL A 263 -4.04 -20.12 -7.63
N VAL A 264 -5.09 -20.44 -8.39
CA VAL A 264 -5.31 -21.80 -8.93
C VAL A 264 -4.18 -22.18 -9.89
N VAL A 265 -3.81 -21.30 -10.82
CA VAL A 265 -2.72 -21.55 -11.76
C VAL A 265 -1.38 -21.73 -11.03
N THR A 266 -1.10 -20.90 -10.03
CA THR A 266 0.13 -21.01 -9.24
C THR A 266 0.19 -22.33 -8.47
N ILE A 267 -0.93 -22.80 -7.90
CA ILE A 267 -1.02 -24.09 -7.23
C ILE A 267 -0.79 -25.24 -8.21
N ILE A 268 -1.44 -25.22 -9.39
CA ILE A 268 -1.27 -26.24 -10.44
C ILE A 268 0.20 -26.32 -10.87
N MET A 269 0.84 -25.17 -11.10
CA MET A 269 2.26 -25.10 -11.44
C MET A 269 3.12 -25.67 -10.30
N GLY A 270 2.83 -25.30 -9.05
CA GLY A 270 3.57 -25.77 -7.89
C GLY A 270 3.53 -27.29 -7.72
N LEU A 271 2.35 -27.89 -7.89
CA LEU A 271 2.12 -29.33 -7.88
C LEU A 271 2.81 -30.01 -9.08
N GLY A 272 2.67 -29.45 -10.29
CA GLY A 272 3.27 -29.98 -11.51
C GLY A 272 4.80 -29.96 -11.51
N MET A 273 5.41 -28.96 -10.87
CA MET A 273 6.86 -28.87 -10.67
C MET A 273 7.35 -29.71 -9.48
N GLY A 274 6.45 -30.30 -8.67
CA GLY A 274 6.81 -31.04 -7.45
C GLY A 274 7.34 -30.15 -6.31
N THR A 275 7.23 -28.82 -6.44
CA THR A 275 7.65 -27.84 -5.41
C THR A 275 6.63 -27.69 -4.29
N LEU A 276 5.40 -28.13 -4.52
CA LEU A 276 4.28 -28.05 -3.59
C LEU A 276 3.67 -29.43 -3.38
N LYS A 277 3.23 -29.70 -2.15
CA LYS A 277 2.51 -30.93 -1.78
C LYS A 277 1.14 -30.58 -1.22
N LEU A 278 0.19 -31.51 -1.30
CA LEU A 278 -1.15 -31.33 -0.69
C LEU A 278 -1.08 -31.07 0.83
N SER A 279 -0.03 -31.56 1.49
CA SER A 279 0.23 -31.29 2.92
C SER A 279 0.54 -29.81 3.22
N ASP A 280 0.94 -29.01 2.22
CA ASP A 280 1.30 -27.61 2.42
C ASP A 280 0.05 -26.71 2.49
N PHE A 281 -1.08 -27.16 1.94
CA PHE A 281 -2.32 -26.39 1.80
C PHE A 281 -2.83 -25.80 3.12
N PRO A 282 -2.96 -26.57 4.23
CA PRO A 282 -3.43 -26.00 5.50
C PRO A 282 -2.55 -24.83 5.97
N SER A 283 -1.22 -24.96 5.84
CA SER A 283 -0.30 -23.91 6.25
C SER A 283 -0.38 -22.66 5.36
N MET A 284 -0.68 -22.83 4.07
CA MET A 284 -0.87 -21.73 3.12
C MET A 284 -2.17 -20.97 3.40
N LEU A 285 -3.26 -21.71 3.62
CA LEU A 285 -4.56 -21.13 3.99
C LEU A 285 -4.48 -20.37 5.31
N VAL A 286 -3.77 -20.90 6.31
CA VAL A 286 -3.55 -20.22 7.60
C VAL A 286 -2.74 -18.93 7.42
N SER A 287 -1.75 -18.90 6.52
CA SER A 287 -0.97 -17.69 6.22
C SER A 287 -1.88 -16.55 5.71
N SER A 288 -2.72 -16.85 4.71
CA SER A 288 -3.70 -15.88 4.18
C SER A 288 -4.76 -15.49 5.23
N ALA A 289 -5.27 -16.46 6.00
CA ALA A 289 -6.26 -16.22 7.04
C ALA A 289 -5.74 -15.31 8.16
N LYS A 290 -4.45 -15.36 8.52
CA LYS A 290 -3.86 -14.48 9.53
C LYS A 290 -3.90 -13.01 9.12
N VAL A 291 -3.54 -12.72 7.86
CA VAL A 291 -3.58 -11.35 7.33
C VAL A 291 -5.03 -10.88 7.22
N ASN A 292 -5.92 -11.74 6.70
CA ASN A 292 -7.34 -11.44 6.56
C ASN A 292 -8.06 -11.26 7.91
N GLY A 293 -7.64 -11.99 8.95
CA GLY A 293 -8.18 -11.89 10.31
C GLY A 293 -7.88 -10.56 10.99
N VAL A 294 -6.93 -9.78 10.48
CA VAL A 294 -6.69 -8.39 10.91
C VAL A 294 -7.48 -7.42 10.03
N ILE A 295 -7.47 -7.62 8.72
CA ILE A 295 -8.07 -6.71 7.73
C ILE A 295 -9.60 -6.69 7.82
N LEU A 296 -10.28 -7.84 7.85
CA LEU A 296 -11.75 -7.90 7.83
C LEU A 296 -12.39 -7.20 9.03
N PRO A 297 -11.93 -7.39 10.28
CA PRO A 297 -12.49 -6.65 11.40
C PRO A 297 -12.33 -5.12 11.27
N ILE A 298 -11.20 -4.63 10.74
CA ILE A 298 -11.01 -3.19 10.51
C ILE A 298 -12.07 -2.65 9.54
N ILE A 299 -12.34 -3.41 8.48
CA ILE A 299 -13.31 -3.03 7.46
C ILE A 299 -14.74 -3.15 8.00
N ALA A 300 -15.04 -4.15 8.81
CA ALA A 300 -16.35 -4.29 9.45
C ALA A 300 -16.70 -3.03 10.26
N PHE A 301 -15.73 -2.49 11.02
CA PHE A 301 -15.93 -1.25 11.78
C PHE A 301 -15.83 0.03 10.94
N SER A 302 -15.43 -0.04 9.67
CA SER A 302 -15.23 1.14 8.81
C SER A 302 -16.54 1.87 8.52
N LEU A 303 -17.59 1.13 8.15
CA LEU A 303 -18.89 1.69 7.84
C LEU A 303 -19.55 2.39 9.04
N PRO A 304 -19.70 1.74 10.22
CA PRO A 304 -20.30 2.41 11.36
C PRO A 304 -19.43 3.57 11.87
N LEU A 305 -18.09 3.49 11.74
CA LEU A 305 -17.22 4.64 12.02
C LEU A 305 -17.52 5.82 11.09
N ALA A 306 -17.49 5.60 9.78
CA ALA A 306 -17.70 6.65 8.79
C ALA A 306 -19.09 7.31 8.96
N GLN A 307 -20.13 6.50 9.19
CA GLN A 307 -21.49 7.00 9.45
C GLN A 307 -21.58 7.79 10.76
N SER A 308 -20.92 7.34 11.83
CA SER A 308 -20.90 8.06 13.11
C SER A 308 -20.18 9.40 12.99
N LEU A 309 -19.01 9.43 12.33
CA LEU A 309 -18.26 10.66 12.08
C LEU A 309 -19.05 11.65 11.22
N ALA A 310 -19.73 11.16 10.18
CA ALA A 310 -20.59 11.98 9.33
C ALA A 310 -21.79 12.55 10.11
N ALA A 311 -22.44 11.73 10.94
CA ALA A 311 -23.56 12.17 11.78
C ALA A 311 -23.15 13.21 12.82
N LEU A 312 -21.93 13.12 13.36
CA LEU A 312 -21.34 14.12 14.26
C LEU A 312 -20.83 15.38 13.53
N GLY A 313 -20.87 15.44 12.21
CA GLY A 313 -20.34 16.56 11.42
C GLY A 313 -18.82 16.72 11.51
N VAL A 314 -18.08 15.68 11.92
CA VAL A 314 -16.61 15.71 12.08
C VAL A 314 -15.91 16.11 10.77
N PRO A 315 -16.26 15.54 9.59
CA PRO A 315 -15.60 15.94 8.35
C PRO A 315 -15.83 17.42 8.01
N GLN A 316 -17.04 17.96 8.22
CA GLN A 316 -17.34 19.37 7.98
C GLN A 316 -16.59 20.29 8.94
N GLY A 317 -16.51 19.92 10.23
CA GLY A 317 -15.71 20.64 11.22
C GLY A 317 -14.22 20.64 10.86
N PHE A 318 -13.70 19.51 10.34
CA PHE A 318 -12.33 19.41 9.86
C PHE A 318 -12.06 20.29 8.64
N VAL A 319 -12.97 20.30 7.66
CA VAL A 319 -12.90 21.22 6.50
C VAL A 319 -12.86 22.66 6.97
N PHE A 320 -13.79 23.08 7.83
CA PHE A 320 -13.86 24.43 8.36
C PHE A 320 -12.59 24.83 9.12
N ALA A 321 -12.05 23.96 9.96
CA ALA A 321 -10.83 24.22 10.73
C ALA A 321 -9.63 24.49 9.81
N LEU A 322 -9.49 23.73 8.73
CA LEU A 322 -8.38 23.90 7.79
C LEU A 322 -8.57 25.09 6.85
N THR A 323 -9.78 25.32 6.35
CA THR A 323 -10.06 26.48 5.47
C THR A 323 -9.99 27.80 6.24
N SER A 324 -10.24 27.79 7.55
CA SER A 324 -10.00 28.96 8.43
C SER A 324 -8.51 29.30 8.60
N LEU A 325 -7.60 28.33 8.44
CA LEU A 325 -6.16 28.57 8.44
C LEU A 325 -5.67 29.10 7.10
N THR A 326 -6.21 28.58 5.99
CA THR A 326 -5.80 28.95 4.63
C THR A 326 -6.86 28.59 3.60
N GLU A 327 -7.12 29.51 2.67
CA GLU A 327 -7.93 29.26 1.47
C GLU A 327 -7.08 28.79 0.27
N ASN A 328 -5.75 28.83 0.39
CA ASN A 328 -4.85 28.40 -0.67
C ASN A 328 -4.91 26.87 -0.85
N TYR A 329 -5.50 26.43 -1.96
CA TYR A 329 -5.67 25.01 -2.29
C TYR A 329 -4.35 24.23 -2.31
N TYR A 330 -3.24 24.85 -2.76
CA TYR A 330 -1.94 24.19 -2.76
C TYR A 330 -1.49 23.84 -1.33
N LEU A 331 -1.71 24.77 -0.39
CA LEU A 331 -1.33 24.55 1.00
C LEU A 331 -2.24 23.51 1.67
N LEU A 332 -3.54 23.48 1.35
CA LEU A 332 -4.47 22.46 1.84
C LEU A 332 -4.06 21.05 1.41
N ILE A 333 -3.69 20.87 0.13
CA ILE A 333 -3.17 19.59 -0.38
C ILE A 333 -1.90 19.18 0.38
N LEU A 334 -0.99 20.13 0.62
CA LEU A 334 0.25 19.85 1.38
C LEU A 334 -0.04 19.42 2.82
N ILE A 335 -1.01 20.06 3.49
CA ILE A 335 -1.45 19.69 4.83
C ILE A 335 -2.03 18.28 4.84
N MET A 336 -2.88 17.93 3.86
CA MET A 336 -3.42 16.58 3.73
C MET A 336 -2.31 15.54 3.60
N ILE A 337 -1.32 15.79 2.73
CA ILE A 337 -0.15 14.91 2.57
C ILE A 337 0.62 14.79 3.88
N GLY A 338 0.83 15.89 4.60
CA GLY A 338 1.49 15.89 5.91
C GLY A 338 0.77 15.01 6.94
N ILE A 339 -0.56 15.13 7.03
CA ILE A 339 -1.39 14.30 7.90
C ILE A 339 -1.26 12.82 7.52
N LEU A 340 -1.34 12.51 6.22
CA LEU A 340 -1.23 11.14 5.72
C LEU A 340 0.15 10.54 6.00
N ILE A 341 1.24 11.29 5.79
CA ILE A 341 2.59 10.83 6.11
C ILE A 341 2.71 10.56 7.62
N ALA A 342 2.25 11.48 8.45
CA ALA A 342 2.29 11.32 9.91
C ALA A 342 1.50 10.08 10.37
N ALA A 343 0.32 9.85 9.80
CA ALA A 343 -0.50 8.68 10.11
C ALA A 343 0.10 7.38 9.58
N GLY A 344 0.70 7.40 8.39
CA GLY A 344 1.47 6.29 7.81
C GLY A 344 2.70 5.92 8.64
N CYS A 345 3.31 6.87 9.35
CA CYS A 345 4.39 6.54 10.27
C CYS A 345 3.92 5.59 11.37
N VAL A 346 2.68 5.72 11.84
CA VAL A 346 2.17 5.04 13.05
C VAL A 346 1.37 3.78 12.73
N MET A 347 0.53 3.82 11.70
CA MET A 347 -0.46 2.78 11.40
C MET A 347 -0.26 2.19 10.00
N GLU A 348 -0.73 0.96 9.83
CA GLU A 348 -0.80 0.29 8.53
C GLU A 348 -1.82 1.00 7.59
N THR A 349 -1.75 0.68 6.29
CA THR A 349 -2.58 1.25 5.23
C THR A 349 -4.09 1.15 5.49
N THR A 350 -4.59 -0.03 5.84
CA THR A 350 -6.03 -0.30 5.95
C THR A 350 -6.70 0.56 7.04
N PRO A 351 -6.20 0.63 8.29
CA PRO A 351 -6.73 1.56 9.28
C PRO A 351 -6.69 3.02 8.83
N ASN A 352 -5.59 3.45 8.21
CA ASN A 352 -5.44 4.82 7.73
C ASN A 352 -6.48 5.18 6.67
N ILE A 353 -6.75 4.28 5.71
CA ILE A 353 -7.80 4.48 4.71
C ILE A 353 -9.17 4.58 5.38
N VAL A 354 -9.49 3.63 6.26
CA VAL A 354 -10.80 3.56 6.93
C VAL A 354 -11.10 4.80 7.77
N ILE A 355 -10.10 5.34 8.47
CA ILE A 355 -10.28 6.49 9.36
C ILE A 355 -10.18 7.81 8.59
N LEU A 356 -9.13 7.98 7.77
CA LEU A 356 -8.79 9.29 7.21
C LEU A 356 -9.50 9.58 5.89
N ALA A 357 -9.85 8.57 5.09
CA ALA A 357 -10.50 8.84 3.80
C ALA A 357 -11.85 9.58 3.97
N PRO A 358 -12.76 9.17 4.89
CA PRO A 358 -14.02 9.89 5.12
C PRO A 358 -13.84 11.31 5.68
N ILE A 359 -12.71 11.58 6.36
CA ILE A 359 -12.41 12.90 6.95
C ILE A 359 -11.78 13.83 5.91
N LEU A 360 -10.86 13.31 5.10
CA LEU A 360 -10.09 14.10 4.13
C LEU A 360 -10.81 14.26 2.79
N LYS A 361 -11.68 13.33 2.40
CA LYS A 361 -12.40 13.38 1.12
C LYS A 361 -13.28 14.63 0.98
N PRO A 362 -14.08 15.05 1.99
CA PRO A 362 -14.85 16.28 1.89
C PRO A 362 -14.00 17.54 1.70
N LEU A 363 -12.77 17.56 2.22
CA LEU A 363 -11.82 18.65 1.98
C LEU A 363 -11.32 18.63 0.54
N ALA A 364 -10.98 17.45 0.01
CA ALA A 364 -10.61 17.29 -1.39
C ALA A 364 -11.74 17.77 -2.31
N ASP A 365 -12.99 17.42 -2.00
CA ASP A 365 -14.17 17.85 -2.76
C ASP A 365 -14.37 19.37 -2.70
N ASN A 366 -14.16 19.97 -1.52
CA ASN A 366 -14.28 21.42 -1.33
C ASN A 366 -13.30 22.22 -2.20
N ILE A 367 -12.09 21.70 -2.42
CA ILE A 367 -11.07 22.33 -3.28
C ILE A 367 -11.16 21.89 -4.75
N GLY A 368 -12.18 21.09 -5.12
CA GLY A 368 -12.38 20.61 -6.49
C GLY A 368 -11.39 19.53 -6.96
N MET A 369 -10.74 18.82 -6.04
CA MET A 369 -9.86 17.69 -6.38
C MET A 369 -10.70 16.49 -6.83
N ASN A 370 -10.34 15.89 -7.96
CA ASN A 370 -10.99 14.69 -8.47
C ASN A 370 -10.89 13.53 -7.46
N GLU A 371 -11.97 12.77 -7.28
CA GLU A 371 -12.04 11.70 -6.27
C GLU A 371 -11.03 10.56 -6.48
N ILE A 372 -10.73 10.25 -7.75
CA ILE A 372 -9.74 9.25 -8.12
C ILE A 372 -8.35 9.82 -7.86
N GLN A 373 -8.10 11.08 -8.21
CA GLN A 373 -6.85 11.75 -7.88
C GLN A 373 -6.59 11.75 -6.37
N PHE A 374 -7.59 12.07 -5.54
CA PHE A 374 -7.50 12.00 -4.09
C PHE A 374 -7.12 10.59 -3.63
N SER A 375 -7.81 9.57 -4.14
CA SER A 375 -7.55 8.17 -3.78
C SER A 375 -6.13 7.75 -4.15
N ILE A 376 -5.68 8.13 -5.34
CA ILE A 376 -4.34 7.83 -5.87
C ILE A 376 -3.24 8.65 -5.18
N MET A 377 -3.53 9.83 -4.66
CA MET A 377 -2.59 10.65 -3.88
C MET A 377 -2.45 10.12 -2.44
N MET A 378 -3.54 9.60 -1.87
CA MET A 378 -3.59 9.11 -0.50
C MET A 378 -2.62 7.94 -0.27
N ILE A 379 -2.60 6.96 -1.17
CA ILE A 379 -1.81 5.73 -0.98
C ILE A 379 -0.28 5.97 -1.00
N PRO A 380 0.29 6.72 -1.98
CA PRO A 380 1.71 7.12 -1.95
C PRO A 380 2.09 7.97 -0.73
N ALA A 381 1.21 8.85 -0.25
CA ALA A 381 1.47 9.64 0.95
C ALA A 381 1.61 8.75 2.19
N LEU A 382 0.75 7.74 2.34
CA LEU A 382 0.90 6.72 3.38
C LEU A 382 2.20 5.91 3.21
N GLY A 383 2.53 5.52 1.98
CA GLY A 383 3.75 4.78 1.66
C GLY A 383 5.04 5.54 2.04
N VAL A 384 5.07 6.87 1.87
CA VAL A 384 6.17 7.71 2.38
C VAL A 384 6.28 7.61 3.90
N GLY A 385 5.16 7.57 4.61
CA GLY A 385 5.11 7.35 6.06
C GLY A 385 5.71 6.01 6.50
N PHE A 386 5.56 4.94 5.73
CA PHE A 386 6.04 3.59 6.09
C PHE A 386 7.56 3.47 6.18
N ILE A 387 8.29 4.42 5.61
CA ILE A 387 9.76 4.51 5.67
C ILE A 387 10.25 5.75 6.42
N THR A 388 9.37 6.45 7.12
CA THR A 388 9.68 7.67 7.89
C THR A 388 9.52 7.41 9.39
N PRO A 389 10.47 7.83 10.26
CA PRO A 389 10.30 7.79 11.72
C PRO A 389 9.10 8.62 12.19
N PRO A 390 8.48 8.34 13.35
CA PRO A 390 9.05 7.64 14.51
C PRO A 390 8.96 6.11 14.48
N LEU A 391 7.96 5.56 13.79
CA LEU A 391 7.71 4.13 13.75
C LEU A 391 8.11 3.53 12.38
N GLY A 392 7.36 3.86 11.32
CA GLY A 392 7.61 3.41 9.95
C GLY A 392 7.46 1.90 9.80
N LEU A 393 6.28 1.44 9.37
CA LEU A 393 5.94 0.02 9.32
C LEU A 393 7.00 -0.85 8.62
N ASN A 394 7.50 -0.42 7.46
CA ASN A 394 8.51 -1.17 6.73
C ASN A 394 9.88 -1.14 7.41
N LEU A 395 10.21 -0.05 8.10
CA LEU A 395 11.41 0.01 8.91
C LEU A 395 11.36 -1.02 10.04
N PHE A 396 10.20 -1.18 10.70
CA PHE A 396 9.99 -2.22 11.72
C PHE A 396 10.07 -3.63 11.17
N VAL A 397 9.43 -3.91 10.04
CA VAL A 397 9.46 -5.24 9.42
C VAL A 397 10.90 -5.63 9.10
N VAL A 398 11.65 -4.74 8.44
CA VAL A 398 13.03 -5.04 8.06
C VAL A 398 13.97 -5.05 9.26
N SER A 399 13.76 -4.19 10.26
CA SER A 399 14.49 -4.23 11.53
C SER A 399 14.26 -5.55 12.26
N GLY A 400 13.02 -6.03 12.35
CA GLY A 400 12.68 -7.30 12.99
C GLY A 400 13.30 -8.51 12.27
N LEU A 401 13.49 -8.44 10.95
CA LEU A 401 14.14 -9.49 10.16
C LEU A 401 15.65 -9.50 10.29
N THR A 402 16.27 -8.33 10.47
CA THR A 402 17.73 -8.17 10.38
C THR A 402 18.40 -7.86 11.71
N GLY A 403 17.64 -7.48 12.75
CA GLY A 403 18.17 -6.95 14.01
C GLY A 403 18.84 -5.58 13.90
N GLU A 404 18.80 -4.92 12.72
CA GLU A 404 19.38 -3.59 12.55
C GLU A 404 18.49 -2.52 13.18
N SER A 405 19.09 -1.47 13.75
CA SER A 405 18.32 -0.40 14.43
C SER A 405 17.46 0.37 13.43
N ILE A 406 16.18 0.57 13.77
CA ILE A 406 15.21 1.35 12.98
C ILE A 406 15.76 2.73 12.61
N LEU A 407 16.37 3.44 13.56
CA LEU A 407 16.92 4.79 13.32
C LEU A 407 18.07 4.77 12.31
N LYS A 408 18.91 3.72 12.32
CA LYS A 408 19.99 3.56 11.34
C LYS A 408 19.45 3.28 9.94
N ILE A 409 18.40 2.45 9.85
CA ILE A 409 17.70 2.19 8.59
C ILE A 409 17.05 3.48 8.07
N ALA A 410 16.30 4.19 8.93
CA ALA A 410 15.63 5.43 8.62
C ALA A 410 16.59 6.52 8.11
N ALA A 411 17.74 6.68 8.75
CA ALA A 411 18.76 7.62 8.30
C ALA A 411 19.24 7.34 6.86
N ARG A 412 19.26 6.06 6.46
CA ARG A 412 19.58 5.64 5.08
C ARG A 412 18.36 5.69 4.15
N ALA A 413 17.13 5.75 4.69
CA ALA A 413 15.89 5.86 3.93
C ALA A 413 15.61 7.28 3.42
N VAL A 414 16.23 8.31 4.01
CA VAL A 414 15.99 9.74 3.68
C VAL A 414 16.00 10.05 2.17
N PRO A 415 16.96 9.57 1.35
CA PRO A 415 16.93 9.81 -0.09
C PRO A 415 15.68 9.22 -0.75
N PHE A 416 15.25 8.02 -0.33
CA PHE A 416 14.05 7.38 -0.87
C PHE A 416 12.79 8.14 -0.46
N VAL A 417 12.68 8.54 0.81
CA VAL A 417 11.60 9.41 1.32
C VAL A 417 11.48 10.66 0.46
N PHE A 418 12.61 11.33 0.18
CA PHE A 418 12.64 12.55 -0.62
C PHE A 418 12.10 12.34 -2.04
N PHE A 419 12.62 11.35 -2.78
CA PHE A 419 12.18 11.12 -4.15
C PHE A 419 10.76 10.54 -4.26
N MET A 420 10.34 9.71 -3.29
CA MET A 420 8.96 9.25 -3.21
C MET A 420 8.03 10.42 -2.91
N LEU A 421 8.38 11.31 -1.98
CA LEU A 421 7.61 12.52 -1.68
C LEU A 421 7.48 13.43 -2.90
N LEU A 422 8.55 13.63 -3.68
CA LEU A 422 8.47 14.41 -4.91
C LEU A 422 7.44 13.83 -5.90
N VAL A 423 7.42 12.51 -6.07
CA VAL A 423 6.43 11.85 -6.93
C VAL A 423 5.02 11.95 -6.34
N THR A 424 4.87 11.82 -5.01
CA THR A 424 3.59 12.03 -4.33
C THR A 424 3.06 13.45 -4.54
N LEU A 425 3.91 14.47 -4.42
CA LEU A 425 3.54 15.86 -4.71
C LEU A 425 3.16 16.04 -6.17
N LEU A 426 3.90 15.41 -7.08
CA LEU A 426 3.59 15.44 -8.51
C LEU A 426 2.20 14.85 -8.80
N ILE A 427 1.86 13.70 -8.20
CA ILE A 427 0.53 13.08 -8.28
C ILE A 427 -0.55 14.00 -7.70
N ALA A 428 -0.25 14.64 -6.56
CA ALA A 428 -1.19 15.51 -5.87
C ALA A 428 -1.54 16.79 -6.63
N TYR A 429 -0.59 17.37 -7.37
CA TYR A 429 -0.78 18.63 -8.09
C TYR A 429 -1.03 18.47 -9.60
N VAL A 430 -0.77 17.30 -10.18
CA VAL A 430 -0.95 17.04 -11.62
C VAL A 430 -1.97 15.92 -11.81
N PRO A 431 -3.29 16.24 -11.90
CA PRO A 431 -4.37 15.25 -11.98
C PRO A 431 -4.20 14.26 -13.13
N VAL A 432 -3.62 14.72 -14.25
CA VAL A 432 -3.38 13.91 -15.45
C VAL A 432 -2.62 12.62 -15.13
N ILE A 433 -1.72 12.62 -14.15
CA ILE A 433 -0.95 11.42 -13.79
C ILE A 433 -1.86 10.29 -13.29
N SER A 434 -2.90 10.64 -12.52
CA SER A 434 -3.88 9.69 -12.00
C SER A 434 -5.02 9.41 -12.98
N THR A 435 -5.33 10.33 -13.90
CA THR A 435 -6.52 10.23 -14.76
C THR A 435 -6.20 9.87 -16.21
N LEU A 436 -4.94 9.86 -16.65
CA LEU A 436 -4.56 9.68 -18.06
C LEU A 436 -5.14 8.41 -18.70
N LEU A 437 -5.03 7.29 -17.98
CA LEU A 437 -5.47 5.96 -18.42
C LEU A 437 -6.98 5.74 -18.30
N LEU A 438 -7.70 6.69 -17.71
CA LEU A 438 -9.14 6.56 -17.50
C LEU A 438 -9.94 6.96 -18.75
N PRO A 439 -11.14 6.37 -18.94
CA PRO A 439 -12.11 6.87 -19.90
C PRO A 439 -12.47 8.34 -19.64
N ALA A 440 -12.89 9.06 -20.68
CA ALA A 440 -13.22 10.49 -20.59
C ALA A 440 -14.31 10.82 -19.55
N ALA A 441 -15.17 9.86 -19.19
CA ALA A 441 -16.21 10.04 -18.17
C ALA A 441 -15.67 10.20 -16.73
N TYR A 442 -14.40 9.82 -16.49
CA TYR A 442 -13.76 9.87 -15.17
C TYR A 442 -12.66 10.94 -15.07
N LYS A 443 -12.41 11.67 -16.16
CA LYS A 443 -11.46 12.80 -16.23
C LYS A 443 -12.20 14.07 -15.85
#